data_AF-A0A7R9H6B9-F1
#
_entry.id   AF-A0A7R9H6B9-F1
#
_cell.length_a   1.000
_cell.length_b   1.000
_cell.length_c   1.000
_cell.angle_alpha   90.00
_cell.angle_beta   90.00
_cell.angle_gamma   90.00
#
_symmetry.space_group_name_H-M   'P 1'
#
loop_
_entity.id
_entity.type
_entity.pdbx_description
1 polymer ?
#
loop_
_entity_poly.entity_id
_entity_poly.type
_entity_poly.pdbx_seq_one_letter_code
_entity_poly.pdbx_strand_id
1 'polypeptide(L)'
;FQICDNVKSKGWNPVRDPEGRIGPYAHKGNQWVSYDDVSDIRRKSQFVKSLGLGGGMIWALDLDDFRNRCGCGRHPLLRTINSELRGLSADTRDCT
;
A
#
# COMPACT_ATOMS: atom_id res chain seq x y z
N PHE A 1 2.62 7.55 4.47
CA PHE A 1 3.25 7.28 5.79
C PHE A 1 2.38 7.57 7.02
N GLN A 2 1.50 8.58 7.03
CA GLN A 2 0.71 8.92 8.24
C GLN A 2 -0.24 7.79 8.68
N ILE A 3 -0.84 7.09 7.73
CA ILE A 3 -1.78 5.99 7.99
C ILE A 3 -1.10 4.81 8.68
N CYS A 4 0.06 4.36 8.18
CA CYS A 4 0.78 3.25 8.81
C CYS A 4 1.29 3.58 10.22
N ASP A 5 1.68 4.83 10.50
CA ASP A 5 2.01 5.29 11.85
C ASP A 5 0.79 5.24 12.78
N ASN A 6 -0.39 5.63 12.25
CA ASN A 6 -1.64 5.57 13.00
C ASN A 6 -2.06 4.12 13.34
N VAL A 7 -1.94 3.20 12.39
CA VAL A 7 -2.25 1.77 12.58
C VAL A 7 -1.25 1.12 13.53
N LYS A 8 0.06 1.25 13.29
CA LYS A 8 1.10 0.58 14.10
C LYS A 8 1.25 1.13 15.51
N SER A 9 1.12 2.45 15.67
CA SER A 9 1.57 3.13 16.90
C SER A 9 0.49 3.92 17.60
N LYS A 10 -0.66 4.17 16.96
CA LYS A 10 -1.75 4.95 17.57
C LYS A 10 -3.06 4.18 17.73
N GLY A 11 -3.04 2.86 17.55
CA GLY A 11 -4.18 1.98 17.82
C GLY A 11 -5.39 2.27 16.94
N TRP A 12 -5.16 2.56 15.66
CA TRP A 12 -6.23 2.54 14.67
C TRP A 12 -6.53 1.09 14.28
N ASN A 13 -7.80 0.78 14.05
CA ASN A 13 -8.25 -0.56 13.69
C ASN A 13 -8.35 -0.69 12.16
N PRO A 14 -7.44 -1.42 11.49
CA PRO A 14 -7.57 -1.71 10.08
C PRO A 14 -8.61 -2.81 9.85
N VAL A 15 -9.39 -2.67 8.78
CA VAL A 15 -10.36 -3.66 8.31
C VAL A 15 -10.12 -3.88 6.82
N ARG A 16 -10.12 -5.15 6.42
CA ARG A 16 -9.85 -5.60 5.05
C ARG A 16 -11.07 -6.31 4.50
N ASP A 17 -11.32 -6.14 3.20
CA ASP A 17 -12.34 -6.92 2.50
C ASP A 17 -11.84 -8.36 2.30
N PRO A 18 -12.51 -9.38 2.84
CA PRO A 18 -12.07 -10.78 2.70
C PRO A 18 -12.01 -11.26 1.26
N GLU A 19 -12.82 -10.67 0.38
CA GLU A 19 -12.83 -10.99 -1.05
C GLU A 19 -11.75 -10.23 -1.84
N GLY A 20 -11.08 -9.26 -1.21
CA GLY A 20 -10.04 -8.46 -1.86
C GLY A 20 -10.54 -7.63 -3.05
N ARG A 21 -11.77 -7.11 -2.99
CA ARG A 21 -12.33 -6.24 -4.04
C ARG A 21 -11.92 -4.78 -3.84
N ILE A 22 -11.68 -4.39 -2.59
CA ILE A 22 -11.27 -3.04 -2.18
C ILE A 22 -10.01 -3.09 -1.31
N GLY A 23 -9.37 -1.93 -1.20
CA GLY A 23 -8.29 -1.70 -0.24
C GLY A 23 -8.80 -1.63 1.20
N PRO A 24 -7.88 -1.67 2.18
CA PRO A 24 -8.24 -1.53 3.58
C PRO A 24 -8.84 -0.16 3.87
N TYR A 25 -9.55 -0.12 4.98
CA TYR A 25 -9.80 1.11 5.70
C TYR A 25 -9.38 0.97 7.15
N ALA A 26 -9.07 2.09 7.80
CA ALA A 26 -8.76 2.11 9.22
C ALA A 26 -9.60 3.16 9.93
N HIS A 27 -10.00 2.87 11.17
CA HIS A 27 -10.83 3.77 11.96
C HIS A 27 -10.41 3.84 13.44
N LYS A 28 -10.70 4.99 14.06
CA LYS A 28 -10.54 5.22 15.50
C LYS A 28 -11.48 6.34 15.96
N GLY A 29 -12.39 6.04 16.88
CA GLY A 29 -13.41 7.00 17.31
C GLY A 29 -14.29 7.43 16.13
N ASN A 30 -14.35 8.73 15.86
CA ASN A 30 -15.09 9.30 14.73
C ASN A 30 -14.24 9.51 13.46
N GLN A 31 -12.98 9.04 13.45
CA GLN A 31 -12.09 9.16 12.30
C GLN A 31 -12.09 7.87 11.48
N TRP A 32 -12.07 8.01 10.16
CA TRP A 32 -12.05 6.92 9.20
C TRP A 32 -11.20 7.31 7.99
N VAL A 33 -10.41 6.38 7.45
CA VAL A 33 -9.61 6.58 6.24
C VAL A 33 -9.54 5.29 5.42
N SER A 34 -9.77 5.36 4.11
CA SER A 34 -9.44 4.30 3.16
C SER A 34 -8.11 4.58 2.47
N TYR A 35 -7.40 3.51 2.14
CA TYR A 35 -6.10 3.58 1.49
C TYR A 35 -5.81 2.27 0.75
N ASP A 36 -4.76 2.29 -0.06
CA ASP A 36 -4.17 1.07 -0.59
C ASP A 36 -2.93 0.70 0.25
N ASP A 37 -2.80 -0.59 0.55
CA ASP A 37 -1.61 -1.16 1.17
C ASP A 37 -0.76 -1.95 0.15
N VAL A 38 0.28 -2.64 0.64
CA VAL A 38 1.17 -3.44 -0.21
C VAL A 38 0.44 -4.55 -0.94
N SER A 39 -0.55 -5.20 -0.30
CA SER A 39 -1.31 -6.29 -0.91
C SER A 39 -2.22 -5.78 -2.04
N ASP A 40 -2.86 -4.63 -1.83
CA ASP A 40 -3.70 -3.97 -2.83
C ASP A 40 -2.91 -3.45 -4.02
N ILE A 41 -1.79 -2.76 -3.75
CA ILE A 41 -0.90 -2.27 -4.80
C ILE A 41 -0.33 -3.43 -5.61
N ARG A 42 -0.01 -4.56 -4.98
CA ARG A 42 0.41 -5.77 -5.67
C ARG A 42 -0.67 -6.27 -6.62
N ARG A 43 -1.90 -6.45 -6.12
CA ARG A 43 -3.04 -6.91 -6.92
C ARG A 43 -3.33 -5.97 -8.09
N LYS A 44 -3.35 -4.65 -7.87
CA LYS A 44 -3.57 -3.65 -8.93
C LYS A 44 -2.44 -3.66 -9.97
N SER A 45 -1.20 -3.85 -9.55
CA SER A 45 -0.06 -3.95 -10.48
C SER A 45 -0.11 -5.24 -11.32
N GLN A 46 -0.56 -6.35 -10.72
CA GLN A 46 -0.80 -7.60 -11.45
C GLN A 46 -1.97 -7.47 -12.44
N PHE A 47 -3.00 -6.70 -12.07
CA PHE A 47 -4.12 -6.38 -12.96
C PHE A 47 -3.69 -5.55 -14.19
N VAL A 48 -2.83 -4.55 -13.99
CA VAL A 48 -2.21 -3.79 -15.09
C VAL A 48 -1.51 -4.73 -16.09
N LYS A 49 -0.76 -5.70 -15.58
CA LYS A 49 -0.11 -6.73 -16.40
C LYS A 49 -1.09 -7.66 -17.10
N SER A 50 -2.10 -8.17 -16.39
CA SER A 50 -3.06 -9.13 -16.96
C SER A 50 -3.86 -8.53 -18.12
N LEU A 51 -4.07 -7.21 -18.09
CA LEU A 51 -4.75 -6.48 -19.16
C LEU A 51 -3.80 -5.96 -20.26
N GLY A 52 -2.48 -6.14 -20.11
CA GLY A 52 -1.51 -5.63 -21.09
C GLY A 52 -1.47 -4.11 -21.18
N LEU A 53 -1.74 -3.39 -20.09
CA LEU A 53 -1.71 -1.92 -20.07
C LEU A 53 -0.26 -1.40 -20.08
N GLY A 54 -0.06 -0.14 -20.52
CA GLY A 54 1.27 0.46 -20.65
C GLY A 54 2.00 0.74 -19.33
N GLY A 55 1.30 0.76 -18.20
CA GLY A 55 1.90 0.99 -16.88
C GLY A 55 0.90 1.49 -15.84
N GLY A 56 1.43 1.92 -14.69
CA GLY A 56 0.67 2.57 -13.62
C GLY A 56 1.26 3.93 -13.26
N MET A 57 0.43 4.83 -12.75
CA MET A 57 0.83 6.14 -12.24
C MET A 57 0.54 6.19 -10.74
N ILE A 58 1.40 6.88 -9.99
CA ILE A 58 1.20 7.12 -8.55
C ILE A 58 1.00 8.59 -8.26
N TRP A 59 0.17 8.86 -7.27
CA TRP A 59 0.01 10.18 -6.68
C TRP A 59 0.24 10.10 -5.16
N ALA A 60 1.34 10.60 -4.61
CA ALA A 60 2.57 11.05 -5.25
C ALA A 60 3.77 10.50 -4.46
N LEU A 61 5.00 10.80 -4.90
CA LEU A 61 6.23 10.23 -4.30
C LEU A 61 6.38 10.51 -2.80
N ASP A 62 6.00 11.70 -2.37
CA ASP A 62 6.12 12.20 -0.99
C ASP A 62 5.05 11.64 -0.03
N LEU A 63 4.00 11.00 -0.54
CA LEU A 63 2.92 10.45 0.27
C LEU A 63 3.15 9.00 0.72
N ASP A 64 4.03 8.29 0.01
CA ASP A 64 4.52 6.95 0.40
C ASP A 64 5.36 7.03 1.70
N ASP A 65 5.74 5.90 2.30
CA ASP A 65 6.71 5.88 3.41
C ASP A 65 8.15 6.04 2.94
N PHE A 66 8.44 7.20 2.35
CA PHE A 66 9.75 7.53 1.77
C PHE A 66 10.89 7.59 2.81
N ARG A 67 10.56 7.82 4.09
CA ARG A 67 11.52 7.85 5.21
C ARG A 67 11.59 6.57 6.03
N ASN A 68 10.84 5.53 5.66
CA ASN A 68 10.76 4.28 6.45
C ASN A 68 10.34 4.53 7.91
N ARG A 69 9.37 5.43 8.13
CA ARG A 69 8.83 5.73 9.47
C ARG A 69 8.11 4.52 10.06
N CYS A 70 7.48 3.71 9.23
CA CYS A 70 6.69 2.57 9.68
C CYS A 70 7.50 1.28 9.78
N GLY A 71 8.75 1.26 9.30
CA GLY A 71 9.65 0.11 9.46
C GLY A 71 9.48 -1.00 8.41
N CYS A 72 8.81 -0.73 7.28
CA CYS A 72 8.65 -1.68 6.16
C CYS A 72 9.54 -1.37 4.94
N GLY A 73 10.59 -0.58 5.15
CA GLY A 73 11.48 -0.12 4.10
C GLY A 73 11.06 1.24 3.54
N ARG A 74 11.96 1.85 2.74
CA ARG A 74 11.67 3.12 2.06
C ARG A 74 10.81 2.85 0.84
N HIS A 75 9.78 3.67 0.65
CA HIS A 75 8.85 3.59 -0.47
C HIS A 75 8.20 2.21 -0.66
N PRO A 76 7.57 1.64 0.38
CA PRO A 76 7.00 0.29 0.30
C PRO A 76 6.02 0.14 -0.87
N LEU A 77 5.13 1.12 -1.10
CA LEU A 77 4.12 1.02 -2.16
C LEU A 77 4.75 1.14 -3.56
N LEU A 78 5.61 2.13 -3.79
CA LEU A 78 6.27 2.31 -5.08
C LEU A 78 7.23 1.14 -5.41
N ARG A 79 7.88 0.55 -4.40
CA ARG A 79 8.72 -0.64 -4.60
C ARG A 79 7.88 -1.85 -5.01
N THR A 80 6.67 -2.01 -4.46
CA THR A 80 5.75 -3.06 -4.89
C THR A 80 5.36 -2.90 -6.36
N ILE A 81 5.02 -1.68 -6.81
CA ILE A 81 4.71 -1.42 -8.22
C ILE A 81 5.90 -1.78 -9.12
N ASN A 82 7.11 -1.33 -8.76
CA ASN A 82 8.32 -1.66 -9.52
C ASN A 82 8.62 -3.16 -9.54
N SER A 83 8.41 -3.86 -8.42
CA SER A 83 8.59 -5.32 -8.35
C SER A 83 7.66 -6.03 -9.32
N GLU A 84 6.37 -5.69 -9.30
CA GLU A 84 5.36 -6.36 -10.11
C GLU A 84 5.47 -6.03 -11.60
N LEU A 85 5.68 -4.75 -11.96
CA LEU A 85 5.68 -4.29 -13.35
C LEU A 85 7.04 -4.46 -14.05
N ARG A 86 8.16 -4.46 -13.32
CA ARG A 86 9.51 -4.58 -13.89
C ARG A 86 10.20 -5.91 -13.60
N GLY A 87 9.57 -6.80 -12.83
CA GLY A 87 10.13 -8.09 -12.47
C GLY A 87 11.33 -8.01 -11.51
N LEU A 88 11.42 -6.94 -10.71
CA LEU A 88 12.49 -6.79 -9.71
C LEU A 88 12.17 -7.60 -8.46
N SER A 89 13.15 -8.29 -7.88
CA SER A 89 12.98 -8.93 -6.58
C SER A 89 12.99 -7.87 -5.47
N ALA A 90 11.84 -7.65 -4.84
CA ALA A 90 11.73 -6.75 -3.69
C ALA A 90 10.99 -7.44 -2.54
N ASP A 91 11.69 -7.63 -1.41
CA ASP A 91 11.04 -7.94 -0.13
C ASP A 91 10.20 -6.72 0.29
N THR A 92 8.91 -6.77 -0.02
CA THR A 92 7.94 -5.70 0.28
C THR A 92 7.02 -6.18 1.39
N ARG A 93 7.18 -5.57 2.57
CA ARG A 93 6.41 -5.89 3.78
C ARG A 93 5.26 -4.92 3.93
N ASP A 94 4.12 -5.44 4.37
CA ASP A 94 2.97 -4.61 4.74
C ASP A 94 3.13 -4.13 6.19
N CYS A 95 2.82 -2.85 6.40
CA CYS A 95 2.94 -2.16 7.69
C CYS A 95 1.60 -1.68 8.23
N THR A 96 0.50 -2.12 7.61
CA THR A 96 -0.87 -1.70 7.91
C THR A 96 -1.83 -2.86 8.04
#